data_AF-A0A6J7TSS4-F1
#
_entry.id   AF-A0A6J7TSS4-F1
#
_cell.length_a   1.000
_cell.length_b   1.000
_cell.length_c   1.000
_cell.angle_alpha   90.00
_cell.angle_beta   90.00
_cell.angle_gamma   90.00
#
_symmetry.space_group_name_H-M   'P 1'
#
loop_
_entity.id
_entity.type
_entity.pdbx_description
1 polymer ?
#
loop_
_entity_poly.entity_id
_entity_poly.type
_entity_poly.pdbx_seq_one_letter_code
_entity_poly.pdbx_strand_id
1 'polypeptide(L)' 'MTTKREKFSSQADEELLAAVRNLAQSEGRQFQSILEEALTEYLERHQNERPRTHVMEAFGLSMDEFDDLYQKLAQ' A
#
# COMPACT_ATOMS: atom_id res chain seq x y z
N MET A 1 7.68 6.60 17.60
CA MET A 1 8.45 5.34 17.56
C MET A 1 9.46 5.46 16.43
N THR A 2 10.75 5.23 16.68
CA THR A 2 11.79 5.32 15.64
C THR A 2 11.74 4.08 14.76
N THR A 3 11.41 4.24 13.48
CA THR A 3 11.42 3.15 12.49
C THR A 3 12.85 2.66 12.30
N LYS A 4 13.10 1.37 12.55
CA LYS A 4 14.40 0.74 12.31
C LYS A 4 14.62 0.67 10.80
N ARG A 5 15.75 1.21 10.32
CA ARG A 5 16.12 1.22 8.90
C ARG A 5 17.24 0.24 8.64
N GLU A 6 17.08 -0.56 7.60
CA GLU A 6 18.09 -1.51 7.14
C GLU A 6 18.75 -0.99 5.86
N LYS A 7 20.04 -1.27 5.68
CA LYS A 7 20.75 -0.84 4.48
C LYS A 7 20.28 -1.68 3.30
N PHE A 8 19.62 -1.04 2.34
CA PHE A 8 19.16 -1.65 1.10
C PHE A 8 20.11 -1.29 -0.03
N SER A 9 20.88 -2.27 -0.52
CA SER A 9 21.78 -2.11 -1.68
C SER A 9 21.11 -2.73 -2.90
N SER A 10 20.67 -1.90 -3.83
CA SER A 10 20.04 -2.32 -5.09
C SER A 10 20.53 -1.47 -6.25
N GLN A 11 20.28 -1.94 -7.47
CA GLN A 11 20.58 -1.25 -8.72
C GLN A 11 19.28 -0.74 -9.34
N ALA A 12 19.33 0.46 -9.92
CA ALA A 12 18.25 1.07 -10.67
C ALA A 12 18.85 1.85 -11.85
N ASP A 13 18.01 2.13 -12.84
CA ASP A 13 18.39 2.93 -14.00
C ASP A 13 18.89 4.33 -13.59
N GLU A 14 19.90 4.84 -14.29
CA GLU A 14 20.54 6.11 -13.98
C GLU A 14 19.60 7.30 -14.18
N GLU A 15 18.84 7.33 -15.27
CA GLU A 15 17.89 8.41 -15.57
C GLU A 15 16.74 8.40 -14.56
N LEU A 16 16.27 7.21 -14.18
CA LEU A 16 15.27 7.04 -13.13
C LEU A 16 15.76 7.61 -11.79
N LEU A 17 16.99 7.27 -11.37
CA LEU A 17 17.55 7.79 -10.13
C LEU A 17 17.72 9.31 -10.17
N ALA A 18 18.12 9.88 -11.31
CA ALA A 18 18.22 11.32 -11.49
C ALA A 18 16.84 12.00 -11.38
N ALA A 19 15.81 11.44 -12.01
CA ALA A 19 14.45 11.96 -11.94
C ALA A 19 13.92 11.99 -10.50
N VAL A 20 14.10 10.90 -9.75
CA VAL A 20 13.65 10.81 -8.35
C VAL A 20 14.42 11.79 -7.45
N ARG A 21 15.72 12.02 -7.70
CA ARG A 21 16.51 13.03 -6.97
C ARG A 21 16.02 14.44 -7.24
N ASN A 22 15.73 14.77 -8.50
CA ASN A 22 15.20 16.08 -8.89
C ASN A 22 13.83 16.33 -8.25
N LEU A 23 12.97 15.31 -8.22
CA LEU A 23 11.67 15.37 -7.54
C LEU A 23 11.85 15.66 -6.05
N ALA A 24 12.70 14.89 -5.37
CA ALA A 24 13.00 15.09 -3.95
C ALA A 24 13.49 16.51 -3.65
N GLN A 25 14.38 17.04 -4.49
CA GLN A 25 14.88 18.41 -4.36
C GLN A 25 13.78 19.45 -4.58
N SER A 26 12.93 19.25 -5.58
CA SER A 26 11.81 20.17 -5.88
C SER A 26 10.78 20.23 -4.74
N GLU A 27 10.56 19.12 -4.04
CA GLU A 27 9.65 19.03 -2.90
C GLU A 27 10.31 19.40 -1.56
N GLY A 28 11.63 19.66 -1.54
CA GLY A 28 12.39 19.89 -0.30
C GLY A 28 12.45 18.66 0.61
N ARG A 29 12.33 17.46 0.03
CA ARG A 29 12.26 16.17 0.74
C ARG A 29 13.56 15.38 0.58
N GLN A 30 13.79 14.46 1.50
CA GLN A 30 14.91 13.54 1.39
C GLN A 30 14.61 12.47 0.33
N PHE A 31 15.59 12.14 -0.51
CA PHE A 31 15.48 11.06 -1.50
C PHE A 31 14.97 9.76 -0.90
N GLN A 32 15.46 9.41 0.30
CA GLN A 32 15.03 8.21 1.01
C GLN A 32 13.52 8.23 1.34
N SER A 33 12.96 9.39 1.68
CA SER A 33 11.53 9.50 1.97
C SER A 33 10.66 9.28 0.74
N ILE A 34 11.08 9.79 -0.42
CA ILE A 34 10.39 9.53 -1.70
C ILE A 34 10.44 8.03 -2.04
N LEU A 35 11.61 7.39 -1.82
CA LEU A 35 11.77 5.96 -2.07
C LEU A 35 10.93 5.10 -1.12
N GLU A 36 10.93 5.41 0.18
CA GLU A 36 10.11 4.73 1.19
C GLU A 36 8.61 4.86 0.86
N GLU A 37 8.16 6.05 0.45
CA GLU A 37 6.77 6.30 0.03
C GLU A 37 6.41 5.50 -1.23
N ALA A 38 7.21 5.58 -2.29
CA ALA A 38 6.95 4.89 -3.55
C ALA A 38 6.88 3.37 -3.38
N LEU A 39 7.78 2.79 -2.56
CA LEU A 39 7.76 1.36 -2.25
C LEU A 39 6.53 0.97 -1.42
N THR A 40 6.15 1.81 -0.46
CA THR A 40 4.95 1.59 0.37
C THR A 40 3.70 1.61 -0.51
N GLU A 41 3.54 2.64 -1.34
CA GLU A 41 2.39 2.77 -2.25
C GLU A 41 2.33 1.60 -3.25
N TYR A 42 3.47 1.17 -3.78
CA TYR A 42 3.53 0.01 -4.67
C TYR A 42 3.07 -1.27 -3.98
N LEU A 43 3.52 -1.51 -2.75
CA LEU A 43 3.10 -2.65 -1.95
C LEU A 43 1.62 -2.57 -1.56
N GLU A 44 1.11 -1.39 -1.21
CA GLU A 44 -0.29 -1.17 -0.89
C GLU A 44 -1.19 -1.44 -2.09
N ARG A 45 -0.85 -0.91 -3.28
CA ARG A 45 -1.58 -1.21 -4.52
C ARG A 45 -1.64 -2.71 -4.78
N HIS A 46 -0.50 -3.40 -4.68
CA HIS A 46 -0.44 -4.83 -4.94
C HIS A 46 -1.15 -5.68 -3.86
N GLN A 47 -1.19 -5.20 -2.61
CA GLN A 47 -1.93 -5.85 -1.52
C GLN A 47 -3.43 -5.58 -1.57
N ASN A 48 -3.86 -4.44 -2.08
CA ASN A 48 -5.27 -4.07 -2.20
C ASN A 48 -5.91 -4.62 -3.48
N GLU A 49 -5.12 -4.87 -4.53
CA GLU A 49 -5.56 -5.62 -5.73
C GLU A 49 -5.82 -7.10 -5.46
N ARG A 50 -5.29 -7.65 -4.36
CA ARG A 50 -5.66 -8.97 -3.86
C ARG A 50 -6.70 -8.77 -2.75
N PRO A 51 -7.98 -9.10 -2.95
CA PRO A 51 -8.92 -9.12 -1.85
C PRO A 51 -8.33 -9.98 -0.73
N ARG A 52 -8.08 -9.36 0.44
CA ARG A 52 -7.49 -10.04 1.59
C ARG A 52 -8.37 -11.24 1.90
N THR A 53 -7.89 -12.46 1.69
CA THR A 53 -8.70 -13.69 1.79
C THR A 53 -9.47 -13.76 3.09
N HIS A 54 -8.84 -13.41 4.21
CA HIS A 54 -9.48 -13.39 5.54
C HIS A 54 -10.59 -12.33 5.67
N VAL A 55 -10.50 -11.19 4.97
CA VAL A 55 -11.55 -10.16 4.98
C VAL A 55 -12.73 -10.64 4.13
N MET A 56 -12.47 -11.25 2.98
CA MET A 56 -13.53 -11.83 2.15
C MET A 56 -14.20 -13.04 2.81
N GLU A 57 -13.44 -13.86 3.55
CA GLU A 57 -13.99 -14.96 4.35
C GLU A 57 -14.84 -14.42 5.52
N ALA A 58 -14.32 -13.45 6.29
CA ALA A 58 -15.09 -12.84 7.37
C ALA A 58 -16.34 -12.10 6.85
N PHE A 59 -16.24 -11.46 5.68
CA PHE A 59 -17.38 -10.85 5.01
C PHE A 59 -18.40 -11.88 4.54
N GLY A 60 -17.96 -12.99 3.94
CA GLY A 60 -18.84 -14.10 3.54
C GLY A 60 -19.57 -14.73 4.72
N LEU A 61 -18.85 -15.00 5.82
CA LEU A 61 -19.44 -15.51 7.07
C LEU A 61 -20.45 -14.52 7.67
N SER A 62 -20.15 -13.22 7.63
CA SER A 62 -21.10 -12.18 8.06
C SER A 62 -22.32 -12.11 7.15
N MET A 63 -22.17 -12.32 5.84
CA MET A 63 -23.29 -12.35 4.91
C MET A 63 -24.22 -13.53 5.21
N ASP A 64 -23.65 -14.71 5.45
CA ASP A 64 -24.41 -15.91 5.81
C ASP A 64 -25.08 -15.79 7.18
N GLU A 65 -24.41 -15.19 8.17
CA GLU A 65 -24.95 -15.00 9.53
C GLU A 65 -26.09 -13.97 9.58
N PHE A 66 -26.01 -12.91 8.77
CA PHE A 66 -26.94 -11.79 8.81
C PHE A 66 -27.83 -11.67 7.56
N ASP A 67 -27.96 -12.73 6.77
CA ASP A 67 -28.74 -12.74 5.51
C ASP A 67 -30.17 -12.20 5.70
N ASP A 68 -30.88 -12.69 6.72
CA ASP A 68 -32.25 -12.26 7.06
C ASP A 68 -32.31 -10.78 7.49
N LEU A 69 -31.26 -10.26 8.15
CA LEU A 69 -31.18 -8.84 8.52
C LEU A 69 -30.93 -7.96 7.29
N TYR A 70 -30.02 -8.37 6.40
CA TYR A 70 -29.76 -7.66 5.16
C TYR A 70 -30.98 -7.65 4.23
N GLN A 71 -31.71 -8.76 4.15
CA GLN A 71 -32.95 -8.87 3.37
C GLN A 71 -34.03 -7.90 3.89
N LYS A 72 -34.14 -7.72 5.20
CA LYS A 72 -35.09 -6.78 5.83
C LYS A 72 -34.70 -5.31 5.66
N LEU A 73 -33.41 -5.01 5.62
CA LEU A 73 -32.90 -3.64 5.41
C LEU A 73 -32.95 -3.20 3.94
N ALA A 74 -33.04 -4.16 3.01
CA ALA A 74 -33.15 -3.89 1.58
C ALA A 74 -34.59 -3.69 1.07
N GLN A 75 -35.59 -3.78 1.97
CA GLN A 75 -37.00 -3.44 1.73
C GLN A 75 -37.30 -2.01 2.15
#